data_AF-A0A0F9BCP0-F1
#
_entry.id   AF-A0A0F9BCP0-F1
#
_cell.length_a   1.000
_cell.length_b   1.000
_cell.length_c   1.000
_cell.angle_alpha   90.00
_cell.angle_beta   90.00
_cell.angle_gamma   90.00
#
_symmetry.space_group_name_H-M   'P 1'
#
loop_
_entity.id
_entity.type
_entity.pdbx_description
1 polymer ?
#
loop_
_entity_poly.entity_id
_entity_poly.type
_entity_poly.pdbx_seq_one_letter_code
_entity_poly.pdbx_strand_id
1 'polypeptide(L)'
;WGDLDVPCWKVVSVEGLGSAEEKDADFNAYLVDLADGKTEPKFYEAALQDSKVTNQPNIVEAITGRKLLDTLTEMKLLERDAEGILHKVKT
;
A
#
# COMPACT_ATOMS: atom_id res chain seq x y z
N TRP A 1 36.86 2.81 13.90
CA TRP A 1 35.87 2.44 12.89
C TRP A 1 34.94 1.44 13.55
N GLY A 2 33.87 1.93 14.16
CA GLY A 2 32.86 1.12 14.85
C GLY A 2 31.58 1.22 14.06
N ASP A 3 31.30 0.18 13.29
CA ASP A 3 30.02 -0.06 12.65
C ASP A 3 29.01 -0.42 13.74
N LEU A 4 27.90 0.33 13.82
CA LEU A 4 26.63 -0.25 14.24
C LEU A 4 25.49 0.57 13.63
N ASP A 5 25.08 0.10 12.44
CA ASP A 5 23.71 -0.01 11.94
C ASP A 5 22.70 1.00 12.51
N VAL A 6 22.70 2.19 11.91
CA VAL A 6 21.55 3.09 11.95
C VAL A 6 20.40 2.35 11.26
N PRO A 7 19.21 2.17 11.88
CA PRO A 7 18.05 1.65 11.18
C PRO A 7 17.69 2.65 10.08
N CYS A 8 18.24 2.38 8.90
CA CYS A 8 18.09 3.18 7.70
C CYS A 8 16.72 2.84 7.09
N TRP A 9 15.65 3.03 7.86
CA TRP A 9 14.31 3.18 7.29
C TRP A 9 14.19 4.60 6.76
N LYS A 10 14.98 4.86 5.73
CA LYS A 10 14.56 5.78 4.69
C LYS A 10 13.18 5.26 4.28
N VAL A 11 12.14 6.05 4.56
CA VAL A 11 10.86 5.94 3.89
C VAL A 11 11.23 5.93 2.42
N VAL A 12 11.28 4.74 1.84
CA VAL A 12 11.39 4.59 0.41
C VAL A 12 10.02 5.06 -0.02
N SER A 13 9.91 6.36 -0.31
CA SER A 13 8.87 6.83 -1.20
C SER A 13 8.92 5.85 -2.35
N VAL A 14 7.90 5.00 -2.43
CA VAL A 14 7.86 3.95 -3.43
C VAL A 14 7.88 4.72 -4.75
N GLU A 15 9.05 4.72 -5.43
CA GLU A 15 9.23 5.41 -6.70
C GLU A 15 8.32 4.73 -7.71
N GLY A 16 7.10 5.25 -7.83
CA GLY A 16 6.01 4.57 -8.55
C GLY A 16 4.63 4.75 -7.93
N LEU A 17 4.48 5.33 -6.73
CA LEU A 17 3.18 5.81 -6.22
C LEU A 17 2.95 7.31 -6.50
N GLY A 18 3.89 7.98 -7.17
CA GLY A 18 3.89 9.45 -7.33
C GLY A 18 4.47 9.99 -8.63
N SER A 19 4.50 9.19 -9.71
CA SER A 19 5.17 9.60 -10.97
C SER A 19 4.32 9.37 -12.22
N ALA A 20 2.99 9.51 -12.14
CA ALA A 20 2.09 9.89 -13.23
C ALA A 20 0.72 10.28 -12.64
N GLU A 21 0.56 11.56 -12.30
CA GLU A 21 -0.49 12.13 -11.43
C GLU A 21 -1.93 11.63 -11.71
N GLU A 22 -2.30 11.32 -12.96
CA GLU A 22 -3.64 10.83 -13.31
C GLU A 22 -3.78 9.30 -13.30
N LYS A 23 -2.72 8.53 -13.55
CA LYS A 23 -2.78 7.06 -13.57
C LYS A 23 -2.60 6.44 -12.19
N ASP A 24 -1.81 7.10 -11.34
CA ASP A 24 -1.59 6.67 -9.96
C ASP A 24 -2.81 6.93 -9.08
N ALA A 25 -3.55 8.02 -9.30
CA ALA A 25 -4.78 8.31 -8.53
C ALA A 25 -5.87 7.26 -8.76
N ASP A 26 -6.08 6.85 -10.02
CA ASP A 26 -7.05 5.80 -10.39
C ASP A 26 -6.63 4.43 -9.83
N PHE A 27 -5.32 4.16 -9.81
CA PHE A 27 -4.77 2.93 -9.25
C PHE A 27 -4.83 2.88 -7.72
N ASN A 28 -4.57 4.02 -7.04
CA ASN A 28 -4.73 4.12 -5.60
C ASN A 28 -6.20 3.95 -5.21
N ALA A 29 -7.14 4.54 -5.95
CA ALA A 29 -8.56 4.29 -5.76
C ALA A 29 -8.93 2.81 -5.96
N TYR A 30 -8.33 2.14 -6.95
CA TYR A 30 -8.49 0.70 -7.17
C TYR A 30 -7.98 -0.13 -5.99
N LEU A 31 -6.78 0.16 -5.48
CA LEU A 31 -6.22 -0.53 -4.31
C LEU A 31 -7.05 -0.31 -3.05
N VAL A 32 -7.56 0.90 -2.88
CA VAL A 32 -8.44 1.28 -1.76
C VAL A 32 -9.77 0.54 -1.86
N ASP A 33 -10.37 0.43 -3.03
CA ASP A 33 -11.59 -0.35 -3.25
C ASP A 33 -11.36 -1.86 -3.08
N LEU A 34 -10.18 -2.34 -3.50
CA LEU A 34 -9.76 -3.72 -3.28
C LEU A 34 -9.55 -4.01 -1.78
N ALA A 35 -9.04 -3.06 -1.01
CA ALA A 35 -8.84 -3.18 0.44
C ALA A 35 -10.15 -3.03 1.23
N ASP A 36 -11.10 -2.25 0.74
CA ASP A 36 -12.37 -1.95 1.42
C ASP A 36 -13.12 -3.24 1.80
N GLY A 37 -13.49 -3.33 3.08
CA GLY A 37 -14.19 -4.47 3.67
C GLY A 37 -13.33 -5.72 3.88
N LYS A 38 -12.00 -5.65 3.68
CA LYS A 38 -11.09 -6.77 3.89
C LYS A 38 -10.14 -6.51 5.06
N THR A 39 -9.71 -7.57 5.72
CA THR A 39 -8.59 -7.51 6.65
C THR A 39 -7.29 -7.44 5.87
N GLU A 40 -6.23 -6.91 6.48
CA GLU A 40 -4.89 -6.85 5.87
C GLU A 40 -4.43 -8.16 5.19
N PRO A 41 -4.49 -9.35 5.82
CA PRO A 41 -4.11 -10.59 5.15
C PRO A 41 -4.97 -10.88 3.91
N LYS A 42 -6.30 -10.67 4.01
CA LYS A 42 -7.20 -10.88 2.86
C LYS A 42 -6.98 -9.87 1.74
N PHE A 43 -6.61 -8.64 2.07
CA PHE A 43 -6.21 -7.64 1.09
C PHE A 43 -4.95 -8.09 0.35
N TYR A 44 -3.91 -8.51 1.06
CA TYR A 44 -2.68 -8.98 0.41
C TYR A 44 -2.90 -10.22 -0.44
N GLU A 45 -3.72 -11.17 0.01
CA GLU A 45 -4.13 -12.32 -0.80
C GLU A 45 -4.84 -11.88 -2.09
N ALA A 46 -5.83 -10.99 -1.99
CA ALA A 46 -6.55 -10.46 -3.14
C ALA A 46 -5.64 -9.67 -4.09
N ALA A 47 -4.74 -8.86 -3.53
CA ALA A 47 -3.80 -8.04 -4.29
C ALA A 47 -2.76 -8.89 -5.02
N LEU A 48 -2.27 -9.97 -4.41
CA LEU A 48 -1.34 -10.90 -5.06
C LEU A 48 -2.01 -11.82 -6.10
N GLN A 49 -3.34 -11.95 -6.04
CA GLN A 49 -4.13 -12.66 -7.05
C GLN A 49 -4.60 -11.75 -8.19
N ASP A 50 -4.52 -10.43 -8.01
CA ASP A 50 -5.00 -9.45 -8.98
C ASP A 50 -3.94 -9.16 -10.05
N SER A 51 -4.27 -9.45 -11.31
CA SER A 51 -3.32 -9.27 -12.41
C SER A 51 -2.94 -7.81 -12.65
N LYS A 52 -3.74 -6.82 -12.26
CA LYS A 52 -3.36 -5.40 -12.38
C LYS A 52 -2.33 -5.02 -11.33
N VAL A 53 -2.45 -5.60 -10.13
CA VAL A 53 -1.47 -5.42 -9.05
C VAL A 53 -0.18 -6.19 -9.35
N THR A 54 -0.25 -7.45 -9.78
CA THR A 54 0.96 -8.22 -10.09
C THR A 54 1.72 -7.71 -11.32
N ASN A 55 1.06 -6.97 -12.22
CA ASN A 55 1.71 -6.29 -13.34
C ASN A 55 2.48 -5.03 -12.91
N GLN A 56 2.33 -4.58 -11.66
CA GLN A 56 3.02 -3.43 -11.08
C GLN A 56 4.07 -3.91 -10.06
N PRO A 57 5.33 -4.16 -10.49
CA PRO A 57 6.36 -4.70 -9.59
C PRO A 57 6.59 -3.82 -8.36
N ASN A 58 6.52 -2.49 -8.50
CA ASN A 58 6.65 -1.54 -7.39
C ASN A 58 5.60 -1.76 -6.29
N ILE A 59 4.37 -2.13 -6.69
CA ILE A 59 3.25 -2.34 -5.78
C ILE A 59 3.37 -3.72 -5.12
N VAL A 60 3.81 -4.73 -5.85
CA VAL A 60 4.13 -6.06 -5.29
C VAL A 60 5.26 -5.95 -4.26
N GLU A 61 6.28 -5.15 -4.52
CA GLU A 61 7.34 -4.83 -3.56
C GLU A 61 6.80 -4.08 -2.34
N ALA A 62 5.90 -3.11 -2.53
CA ALA A 62 5.25 -2.41 -1.43
C ALA A 62 4.35 -3.32 -0.56
N ILE A 63 3.68 -4.31 -1.18
CA ILE A 63 2.86 -5.34 -0.50
C ILE A 63 3.75 -6.28 0.32
N THR A 64 4.77 -6.84 -0.32
CA THR A 64 5.72 -7.77 0.34
C THR A 64 6.53 -7.08 1.44
N GLY A 65 6.84 -5.80 1.26
CA GLY A 65 7.45 -4.94 2.27
C GLY A 65 6.51 -4.47 3.38
N ARG A 66 5.20 -4.80 3.31
CA ARG A 66 4.14 -4.32 4.22
C ARG A 66 4.07 -2.80 4.35
N LYS A 67 4.56 -2.07 3.34
CA LYS A 67 4.57 -0.59 3.31
C LYS A 67 3.35 -0.03 2.60
N LEU A 68 2.71 -0.80 1.72
CA LEU A 68 1.59 -0.30 0.92
C LEU A 68 0.42 0.18 1.79
N LEU A 69 -0.01 -0.62 2.76
CA LEU A 69 -1.11 -0.24 3.66
C LEU A 69 -0.74 0.93 4.56
N ASP A 70 0.50 0.98 5.03
CA ASP A 70 1.02 2.09 5.83
C ASP A 70 0.92 3.39 5.02
N THR A 71 1.45 3.39 3.80
CA THR A 71 1.36 4.53 2.87
C THR A 71 -0.09 4.93 2.54
N LEU A 72 -0.98 3.98 2.27
CA LEU A 72 -2.40 4.30 1.99
C LEU A 72 -3.13 4.85 3.23
N THR A 73 -2.72 4.45 4.43
CA THR A 73 -3.24 4.98 5.69
C THR A 73 -2.67 6.37 5.97
N GLU A 74 -1.36 6.58 5.75
CA GLU A 74 -0.71 7.89 5.85
C GLU A 74 -1.31 8.91 4.87
N MET A 75 -1.63 8.47 3.65
CA MET A 75 -2.32 9.28 2.63
C MET A 75 -3.81 9.51 2.94
N LYS A 76 -4.32 8.99 4.07
CA LYS A 76 -5.73 9.08 4.48
C LYS A 76 -6.70 8.54 3.41
N LEU A 77 -6.29 7.48 2.71
CA LEU A 77 -7.14 6.79 1.74
C LEU A 77 -7.79 5.54 2.33
N LEU A 78 -7.15 4.92 3.32
CA LEU A 78 -7.66 3.78 4.08
C LEU A 78 -7.58 4.04 5.58
N GLU A 79 -8.56 3.51 6.32
CA GLU A 79 -8.59 3.47 7.78
C GLU A 79 -8.81 2.03 8.24
N ARG A 80 -8.19 1.66 9.37
CA ARG A 80 -8.40 0.35 9.99
C ARG A 80 -9.36 0.50 11.16
N ASP A 81 -10.44 -0.28 11.14
CA ASP A 81 -11.40 -0.35 12.25
C ASP A 81 -10.87 -1.20 13.42
N ALA A 82 -11.53 -1.13 14.58
CA ALA A 82 -11.25 -1.93 15.77
C ALA A 82 -11.23 -3.44 15.50
N GLU A 83 -11.98 -3.91 14.51
CA GLU A 83 -11.99 -5.33 14.08
C GLU A 83 -10.82 -5.70 13.13
N GLY A 84 -9.95 -4.75 12.79
CA GLY A 84 -8.83 -4.94 11.86
C GLY A 84 -9.23 -4.94 10.38
N ILE A 85 -10.46 -4.51 10.09
CA ILE A 85 -11.00 -4.37 8.73
C ILE A 85 -10.57 -3.02 8.15
N LEU A 86 -10.17 -3.02 6.88
CA LEU A 86 -9.79 -1.84 6.14
C LEU A 86 -11.03 -1.21 5.52
N HIS A 87 -11.19 0.09 5.72
CA HIS A 87 -12.28 0.90 5.19
C HIS A 87 -11.71 2.04 4.38
N LYS A 88 -12.26 2.26 3.19
CA LYS A 88 -11.90 3.44 2.40
C LYS A 88 -12.35 4.71 3.10
N VAL A 89 -11.45 5.67 3.21
CA VAL A 89 -11.76 6.99 3.73
C VAL A 89 -12.49 7.76 2.64
N LYS A 90 -13.80 7.95 2.81
CA LYS A 90 -14.56 8.85 1.96
C LYS A 90 -14.23 10.29 2.37
N THR A 91 -13.38 10.96 1.59
CA THR A 91 -13.35 12.43 1.54
C THR A 91 -14.64 12.95 0.91
#